data_AF-A0A524CX64-F1
#
_entry.id   AF-A0A524CX64-F1
#
_cell.length_a   1.000
_cell.length_b   1.000
_cell.length_c   1.000
_cell.angle_alpha   90.00
_cell.angle_beta   90.00
_cell.angle_gamma   90.00
#
_symmetry.space_group_name_H-M   'P 1'
#
loop_
_entity.id
_entity.type
_entity.pdbx_description
1 polymer ?
#
loop_
_entity_poly.entity_id
_entity_poly.type
_entity_poly.pdbx_seq_one_letter_code
_entity_poly.pdbx_strand_id
1 'polypeptide(L)' 'MDELKIDHSKIRLVKGDITELDVDAIVNAANSQLIMGGGVAGAIRSKGGPEIQSEASEKAPISVGGA' A
#
# COMPACT_ATOMS: atom_id res chain seq x y z
N MET A 1 18.50 -11.09 5.43
CA MET A 1 18.46 -9.64 5.72
C MET A 1 18.01 -9.51 7.14
N ASP A 2 18.76 -8.77 7.94
CA ASP A 2 18.62 -8.74 9.39
C ASP A 2 17.43 -7.86 9.81
N GLU A 3 16.78 -8.25 10.91
CA GLU A 3 15.72 -7.47 11.56
C GLU A 3 16.37 -6.39 12.43
N LEU A 4 16.02 -5.13 12.18
CA LEU A 4 16.42 -4.00 13.02
C LEU A 4 15.31 -3.73 14.05
N LYS A 5 15.69 -3.50 15.31
CA LYS A 5 14.77 -2.99 16.34
C LYS A 5 14.96 -1.49 16.50
N ILE A 6 13.88 -0.72 16.40
CA ILE A 6 13.84 0.73 16.69
C ILE A 6 12.72 0.94 17.71
N ASP A 7 13.06 1.40 18.91
CA ASP A 7 12.14 1.53 20.05
C ASP A 7 11.31 0.24 20.27
N HIS A 8 9.99 0.31 20.05
CA HIS A 8 9.05 -0.80 20.19
C HIS A 8 8.70 -1.47 18.85
N SER A 9 9.42 -1.12 17.77
CA SER A 9 9.16 -1.57 16.41
C SER A 9 10.27 -2.47 15.88
N LYS A 10 9.90 -3.41 15.02
CA LYS A 10 10.81 -4.26 14.24
C LYS A 10 10.71 -3.89 12.77
N ILE A 11 11.85 -3.67 12.13
CA ILE A 11 11.94 -3.31 10.73
C ILE A 11 12.72 -4.39 10.00
N ARG A 12 12.14 -4.87 8.90
CA ARG A 12 12.75 -5.89 8.05
C ARG A 12 12.62 -5.46 6.60
N LEU A 13 13.70 -5.64 5.84
CA LEU A 13 13.63 -5.55 4.38
C LEU A 13 13.21 -6.90 3.82
N VAL A 14 12.12 -6.89 3.06
CA VAL A 14 11.57 -8.07 2.40
C VAL A 14 11.52 -7.76 0.90
N LYS A 15 12.11 -8.65 0.09
CA LYS A 15 12.00 -8.58 -1.37
C LYS A 15 10.90 -9.54 -1.80
N GLY A 16 9.85 -9.01 -2.44
CA GLY A 16 8.74 -9.82 -2.92
C GLY A 16 7.60 -8.96 -3.46
N ASP A 17 6.48 -9.61 -3.72
CA ASP A 17 5.19 -8.97 -4.02
C ASP A 17 4.45 -8.74 -2.71
N ILE A 18 4.14 -7.46 -2.39
CA ILE A 18 3.48 -7.09 -1.13
C ILE A 18 2.08 -7.70 -0.99
N THR A 19 1.44 -8.05 -2.11
CA THR A 19 0.10 -8.64 -2.13
C THR A 19 0.07 -10.12 -1.76
N GLU A 20 1.24 -10.76 -1.63
CA GLU A 20 1.40 -12.16 -1.20
C GLU A 20 1.91 -12.27 0.24
N LEU A 21 2.09 -11.15 0.95
CA LEU A 21 2.57 -11.16 2.33
C LEU A 21 1.42 -11.44 3.30
N ASP A 22 1.67 -12.34 4.25
CA ASP A 22 0.77 -12.60 5.38
C ASP A 22 0.99 -11.55 6.47
N VAL A 23 0.21 -10.46 6.38
CA VAL A 23 0.28 -9.29 7.26
C VAL A 23 -1.11 -8.70 7.47
N ASP A 24 -1.30 -8.00 8.59
CA ASP A 24 -2.59 -7.38 8.92
C ASP A 24 -2.95 -6.22 7.97
N ALA A 25 -1.95 -5.53 7.43
CA ALA A 25 -2.14 -4.39 6.53
C ALA A 25 -0.95 -4.20 5.58
N ILE A 26 -1.24 -3.62 4.41
CA ILE A 26 -0.25 -3.18 3.42
C ILE A 26 -0.45 -1.69 3.12
N VAL A 27 0.63 -0.99 2.81
CA VAL A 27 0.60 0.45 2.48
C VAL A 27 0.88 0.64 1.00
N ASN A 28 0.02 1.40 0.32
CA ASN A 28 0.23 1.84 -1.06
C ASN A 28 0.85 3.24 -1.10
N ALA A 29 1.88 3.43 -1.92
CA ALA A 29 2.41 4.76 -2.23
C ALA A 29 1.47 5.46 -3.22
N ALA A 30 0.44 6.14 -2.69
CA ALA A 30 -0.61 6.76 -3.49
C ALA A 30 -0.23 8.14 -4.03
N ASN A 31 -0.97 8.59 -5.05
CA ASN A 31 -0.98 9.97 -5.52
C ASN A 31 -2.20 10.72 -4.93
N SER A 32 -2.22 12.05 -5.04
CA SER A 32 -3.31 12.90 -4.51
C SER A 32 -4.71 12.62 -5.07
N GLN A 33 -4.81 11.96 -6.22
CA GLN A 33 -6.10 11.59 -6.81
C GLN A 33 -6.54 10.17 -6.41
N LEU A 34 -5.72 9.46 -5.63
CA LEU A 34 -5.95 8.07 -5.22
C LEU A 34 -6.26 7.13 -6.40
N ILE A 35 -5.73 7.45 -7.58
CA ILE A 35 -5.85 6.61 -8.77
C ILE A 35 -4.82 5.49 -8.67
N MET A 36 -5.32 4.25 -8.60
CA MET A 36 -4.53 3.02 -8.63
C MET A 36 -4.07 2.78 -10.09
N GLY A 37 -2.89 3.28 -10.42
CA GLY A 37 -2.30 3.12 -11.76
C GLY A 37 -1.71 1.73 -12.00
N GLY A 38 -0.48 1.68 -12.50
CA GLY A 38 0.33 0.47 -12.63
C GLY A 38 1.19 0.19 -11.40
N GLY A 39 2.22 -0.65 -11.55
CA GLY A 39 3.18 -0.96 -10.48
C GLY A 39 2.52 -1.64 -9.27
N VAL A 40 2.97 -1.28 -8.06
CA VAL A 40 2.44 -1.86 -6.81
C VAL A 40 0.97 -1.53 -6.61
N ALA A 41 0.54 -0.29 -6.87
CA ALA A 41 -0.87 0.09 -6.79
C ALA A 41 -1.75 -0.75 -7.75
N GLY A 42 -1.26 -0.96 -8.97
CA GLY A 42 -1.92 -1.83 -9.95
C GLY A 42 -2.01 -3.28 -9.47
N ALA A 43 -0.95 -3.82 -8.87
CA ALA A 43 -0.93 -5.18 -8.31
C ALA A 43 -1.95 -5.33 -7.16
N ILE A 44 -2.00 -4.36 -6.25
CA ILE A 44 -2.96 -4.32 -5.14
C ILE A 44 -4.39 -4.33 -5.67
N ARG A 45 -4.75 -3.41 -6.59
CA ARG A 45 -6.10 -3.40 -7.18
C ARG A 45 -6.41 -4.69 -7.94
N SER A 46 -5.45 -5.23 -8.68
CA SER A 46 -5.68 -6.40 -9.52
C SER A 46 -5.97 -7.65 -8.69
N LYS A 47 -5.32 -7.81 -7.53
CA LYS A 47 -5.58 -8.95 -6.62
C LYS A 47 -6.70 -8.71 -5.64
N GLY A 48 -6.82 -7.49 -5.11
CA GLY A 48 -7.82 -7.14 -4.10
C GLY A 48 -9.15 -6.66 -4.64
N GLY A 49 -9.31 -6.56 -5.97
CA GLY A 49 -10.58 -6.29 -6.62
C GLY A 49 -10.84 -4.81 -6.99
N PRO A 50 -11.80 -4.56 -7.89
CA PRO A 50 -12.15 -3.21 -8.33
C PRO A 50 -12.69 -2.30 -7.22
N GLU A 51 -13.26 -2.86 -6.15
CA GLU A 51 -13.76 -2.14 -4.98
C GLU A 51 -12.70 -1.25 -4.34
N ILE A 52 -11.42 -1.65 -4.38
CA ILE A 52 -10.31 -0.86 -3.86
C ILE A 52 -10.21 0.51 -4.55
N GLN A 53 -10.38 0.55 -5.89
CA GLN A 53 -10.41 1.82 -6.61
C GLN A 53 -11.69 2.59 -6.30
N SER A 54 -12.83 1.91 -6.16
CA SER A 54 -14.10 2.56 -5.83
C SER A 54 -14.01 3.32 -4.51
N GLU A 55 -13.57 2.66 -3.44
CA GLU A 55 -13.41 3.27 -2.12
C GLU A 55 -12.34 4.37 -2.10
N ALA A 56 -11.24 4.18 -2.83
CA ALA A 56 -10.20 5.19 -2.95
C ALA A 56 -10.72 6.47 -3.64
N SER A 57 -11.60 6.31 -4.64
CA SER A 57 -12.17 7.43 -5.39
C SER A 57 -13.12 8.28 -4.54
N GLU A 58 -13.82 7.69 -3.58
CA GLU A 58 -14.71 8.40 -2.64
C GLU A 58 -13.93 9.33 -1.68
N LYS A 59 -12.65 9.04 -1.46
CA LYS A 59 -11.76 9.80 -0.56
C LYS A 59 -10.89 10.82 -1.30
N ALA A 60 -10.87 10.78 -2.62
CA ALA A 60 -10.08 11.69 -3.43
C ALA A 60 -10.81 13.05 -3.62
N PRO A 61 -10.06 14.15 -3.81
CA PRO A 61 -8.61 14.27 -3.74
C PRO A 61 -8.10 14.42 -2.30
N ILE A 62 -6.83 14.07 -2.07
CA ILE A 62 -6.13 14.27 -0.79
C ILE A 62 -4.88 15.15 -0.95
N SER A 63 -4.48 15.82 0.12
CA SER A 63 -3.18 16.50 0.19
C SER A 63 -2.02 15.48 0.19
N VAL A 64 -0.86 15.89 -0.32
CA VAL A 64 0.36 15.07 -0.19
C VAL A 64 0.66 14.83 1.29
N GLY A 65 0.86 13.57 1.67
CA GLY A 65 1.02 13.16 3.06
C GLY A 65 -0.28 13.14 3.89
N GLY A 66 -1.44 13.30 3.26
CA GLY A 66 -2.75 13.29 3.92
C GLY A 66 -3.43 11.92 3.98
N ALA A 67 -2.76 10.86 3.53
CA ALA A 67 -3.20 9.47 3.66
C ALA A 67 -2.41 8.75 4.75
#